data_AF-A0A820H5Y6-F1
#
_entry.id   AF-A0A820H5Y6-F1
#
_cell.length_a   1.000
_cell.length_b   1.000
_cell.length_c   1.000
_cell.angle_alpha   90.00
_cell.angle_beta   90.00
_cell.angle_gamma   90.00
#
_symmetry.space_group_name_H-M   'P 1'
#
loop_
_entity.id
_entity.type
_entity.pdbx_description
1 polymer ?
#
loop_
_entity_poly.entity_id
_entity_poly.type
_entity_poly.pdbx_seq_one_letter_code
_entity_poly.pdbx_strand_id
1 'polypeptide(L)'
;SKWPPQIGSQYFTFLSPPSSPPQLALIIKNVDFHTDMNDFIVDLKAKFPEIKNVIRLKNKFQQDIKIVKIELVSTLTRDQILAMGKININFRSYDVEEYISPARVLICSKCCGIGHFTRQCTQHIETCKTCGQSFPDLKQHLCSNQPVCIHCGGEHRSNVASCPVVKQFRAALTKKLLTTNYNATSTLTYNCFKYDPVHFSQLNPSQNLSIIGSNQKILSKLEELVKNMEKANANISKLTLCNDEFEKFINEKIESDKIIQQDINVLKNNDKTLEANQVQHELKLKTRKYFS
;
A
#
# COMPACT_ATOMS: atom_id res chain seq x y z
N SER A 1 6.53 10.61 17.17
CA SER A 1 6.06 10.87 18.55
C SER A 1 5.79 9.53 19.24
N LYS A 2 6.35 9.29 20.43
CA LYS A 2 6.18 8.04 21.19
C LYS A 2 5.01 8.21 22.16
N TRP A 3 4.08 7.25 22.18
CA TRP A 3 2.98 7.19 23.16
C TRP A 3 3.48 6.61 24.49
N PRO A 4 3.01 7.11 25.65
CA PRO A 4 3.41 6.60 26.94
C PRO A 4 2.82 5.19 27.18
N PRO A 5 3.59 4.24 27.73
CA PRO A 5 3.13 2.88 28.04
C PRO A 5 2.16 2.82 29.23
N GLN A 6 2.06 3.94 29.96
CA GLN A 6 1.23 4.08 31.15
C GLN A 6 0.62 5.48 31.15
N ILE A 7 -0.69 5.55 31.40
CA ILE A 7 -1.41 6.79 31.68
C ILE A 7 -2.06 6.58 33.04
N GLY A 8 -1.58 7.29 34.07
CA GLY A 8 -2.01 7.07 35.46
C GLY A 8 -1.55 5.71 36.01
N SER A 9 -2.47 4.89 36.53
CA SER A 9 -2.20 3.54 37.04
C SER A 9 -2.51 2.41 36.04
N GLN A 10 -2.89 2.76 34.81
CA GLN A 10 -3.27 1.78 33.78
C GLN A 10 -2.11 1.52 32.81
N TYR A 11 -1.83 0.24 32.59
CA TYR A 11 -0.84 -0.23 31.65
C TYR A 11 -1.51 -0.57 30.31
N PHE A 12 -0.95 -0.08 29.21
CA PHE A 12 -1.43 -0.38 27.87
C PHE A 12 -0.43 -1.31 27.19
N THR A 13 -0.88 -2.51 26.82
CA THR A 13 -0.12 -3.41 25.94
C THR A 13 -0.75 -3.38 24.56
N PHE A 14 -0.03 -2.80 23.59
CA PHE A 14 -0.41 -2.95 22.19
C PHE A 14 -0.11 -4.39 21.77
N LEU A 15 -1.16 -5.18 21.60
CA LEU A 15 -1.07 -6.45 20.88
C LEU A 15 -0.71 -6.10 19.44
N SER A 16 0.54 -6.34 19.05
CA SER A 16 0.94 -6.22 17.66
C SER A 16 0.13 -7.26 16.87
N PRO A 17 -0.52 -6.92 15.76
CA PRO A 17 -1.08 -7.94 14.91
C PRO A 17 0.08 -8.88 14.53
N PRO A 18 -0.07 -10.21 14.69
CA PRO A 18 0.96 -11.14 14.32
C PRO A 18 1.20 -10.97 12.81
N SER A 19 2.30 -10.32 12.44
CA SER A 19 2.70 -10.21 11.06
C SER A 19 3.07 -11.61 10.62
N SER A 20 2.15 -12.29 9.93
CA SER A 20 2.44 -13.60 9.38
C SER A 20 3.67 -13.47 8.47
N PRO A 21 4.62 -14.42 8.55
CA PRO A 21 5.76 -14.41 7.66
C PRO A 21 5.28 -14.30 6.21
N PRO A 22 5.92 -13.46 5.36
CA PRO A 22 5.57 -13.38 3.93
C PRO A 22 5.56 -14.73 3.22
N GLN A 23 6.30 -15.69 3.79
CA GLN A 23 6.43 -17.07 3.34
C GLN A 23 5.09 -17.83 3.39
N LEU A 24 4.21 -17.48 4.33
CA LEU A 24 2.89 -18.08 4.52
C LEU A 24 1.78 -17.25 3.85
N ALA A 25 2.14 -16.27 3.03
CA ALA A 25 1.18 -15.42 2.35
C ALA A 25 1.09 -15.76 0.85
N LEU A 26 -0.12 -15.64 0.31
CA LEU A 26 -0.41 -15.73 -1.11
C LEU A 26 -1.19 -14.48 -1.55
N ILE A 27 -1.25 -14.25 -2.86
CA ILE A 27 -2.09 -13.22 -3.46
C ILE A 27 -3.12 -13.85 -4.38
N ILE A 28 -4.33 -13.34 -4.30
CA ILE A 28 -5.44 -13.64 -5.20
C ILE A 28 -5.59 -12.44 -6.11
N LYS A 29 -5.43 -12.66 -7.42
CA LYS A 29 -5.55 -11.61 -8.44
C LYS A 29 -6.97 -11.50 -8.98
N ASN A 30 -7.27 -10.35 -9.57
CA ASN A 30 -8.51 -10.06 -10.30
C ASN A 30 -9.78 -10.11 -9.43
N VAL A 31 -9.67 -9.79 -8.13
CA VAL A 31 -10.83 -9.61 -7.26
C VAL A 31 -11.48 -8.26 -7.56
N ASP A 32 -12.75 -8.25 -7.93
CA ASP A 32 -13.45 -7.04 -8.37
C ASP A 32 -13.67 -6.04 -7.21
N PHE A 33 -13.76 -4.75 -7.51
CA PHE A 33 -14.01 -3.70 -6.52
C PHE A 33 -15.42 -3.81 -5.93
N HIS A 34 -16.38 -4.31 -6.70
CA HIS A 34 -17.75 -4.50 -6.26
C HIS A 34 -17.99 -5.82 -5.51
N THR A 35 -16.96 -6.67 -5.37
CA THR A 35 -17.07 -7.90 -4.57
C THR A 35 -17.25 -7.53 -3.11
N ASP A 36 -18.33 -8.04 -2.49
CA ASP A 36 -18.50 -7.96 -1.04
C ASP A 36 -17.39 -8.78 -0.37
N MET A 37 -16.54 -8.09 0.38
CA MET A 37 -15.41 -8.70 1.05
C MET A 37 -15.84 -9.61 2.21
N ASN A 38 -16.99 -9.36 2.85
CA ASN A 38 -17.46 -10.19 3.95
C ASN A 38 -17.85 -11.58 3.42
N ASP A 39 -18.71 -11.62 2.40
CA ASP A 39 -19.11 -12.88 1.75
C ASP A 39 -17.90 -13.61 1.17
N PHE A 40 -17.02 -12.87 0.48
CA PHE A 40 -15.78 -13.43 -0.05
C PHE A 40 -14.91 -14.07 1.04
N ILE A 41 -14.78 -13.44 2.21
CA ILE A 41 -14.02 -13.97 3.35
C ILE A 41 -14.69 -15.22 3.91
N VAL A 42 -16.01 -15.22 4.05
CA VAL A 42 -16.78 -16.36 4.57
C VAL A 42 -16.57 -17.59 3.69
N ASP A 43 -16.77 -17.46 2.38
CA ASP A 43 -16.61 -18.60 1.45
C ASP A 43 -15.16 -19.08 1.36
N LEU A 44 -14.23 -18.14 1.37
CA LEU A 44 -12.80 -18.44 1.33
C LEU A 44 -12.37 -19.21 2.58
N LYS A 45 -12.82 -18.81 3.78
CA LYS A 45 -12.53 -19.51 5.03
C LYS A 45 -13.30 -20.82 5.17
N ALA A 46 -14.51 -20.93 4.61
CA ALA A 46 -15.26 -22.18 4.56
C ALA A 46 -14.50 -23.23 3.73
N LYS A 47 -13.89 -22.82 2.62
CA LYS A 47 -13.10 -23.71 1.75
C LYS A 47 -11.69 -23.98 2.27
N PHE A 48 -11.07 -22.98 2.89
CA PHE A 48 -9.70 -23.07 3.42
C PHE A 48 -9.66 -22.52 4.86
N PRO A 49 -9.98 -23.35 5.88
CA PRO A 49 -10.08 -22.93 7.27
C PRO A 49 -8.77 -22.39 7.86
N GLU A 50 -7.64 -22.77 7.28
CA GLU A 50 -6.30 -22.36 7.73
C GLU A 50 -5.90 -20.94 7.29
N ILE A 51 -6.77 -20.24 6.56
CA ILE A 51 -6.59 -18.82 6.24
C ILE A 51 -6.93 -17.98 7.48
N LYS A 52 -5.91 -17.33 8.01
CA LYS A 52 -6.02 -16.46 9.18
C LYS A 52 -6.55 -15.08 8.81
N ASN A 53 -5.82 -14.40 7.92
CA ASN A 53 -6.10 -13.02 7.52
C ASN A 53 -6.37 -12.94 6.02
N VAL A 54 -7.31 -12.07 5.65
CA VAL A 54 -7.65 -11.73 4.28
C VAL A 54 -7.63 -10.20 4.20
N ILE A 55 -6.77 -9.66 3.35
CA ILE A 55 -6.48 -8.23 3.31
C ILE A 55 -6.53 -7.78 1.85
N ARG A 56 -7.46 -6.89 1.51
CA ARG A 56 -7.43 -6.22 0.21
C ARG A 56 -6.27 -5.24 0.17
N LEU A 57 -5.38 -5.40 -0.81
CA LEU A 57 -4.24 -4.51 -0.96
C LEU A 57 -4.69 -3.13 -1.46
N LYS A 58 -3.89 -2.13 -1.15
CA LYS A 58 -4.11 -0.73 -1.54
C LYS A 58 -2.92 -0.20 -2.35
N ASN A 59 -3.20 0.75 -3.24
CA ASN A 59 -2.18 1.47 -3.98
C ASN A 59 -1.51 2.54 -3.09
N LYS A 60 -0.54 3.27 -3.67
CA LYS A 60 0.15 4.39 -2.99
C LYS A 60 -0.78 5.54 -2.56
N PHE A 61 -1.97 5.63 -3.15
CA PHE A 61 -3.01 6.61 -2.85
C PHE A 61 -4.09 6.06 -1.90
N GLN A 62 -3.84 4.93 -1.24
CA GLN A 62 -4.77 4.27 -0.30
C GLN A 62 -6.09 3.79 -0.93
N GLN A 63 -6.15 3.68 -2.26
CA GLN A 63 -7.28 3.10 -2.97
C GLN A 63 -7.08 1.60 -3.11
N ASP A 64 -8.17 0.84 -2.98
CA ASP A 64 -8.15 -0.60 -3.15
C ASP A 64 -7.68 -1.00 -4.54
N ILE A 65 -6.96 -2.12 -4.63
CA ILE A 65 -6.59 -2.74 -5.90
C ILE A 65 -7.29 -4.09 -6.05
N LYS A 66 -7.27 -4.65 -7.28
CA LYS A 66 -7.85 -5.96 -7.59
C LYS A 66 -6.99 -7.15 -7.09
N ILE A 67 -6.28 -6.95 -5.98
CA ILE A 67 -5.39 -7.96 -5.39
C ILE A 67 -5.74 -8.09 -3.92
N VAL A 68 -6.01 -9.32 -3.50
CA VAL A 68 -6.25 -9.68 -2.10
C VAL A 68 -5.09 -10.53 -1.61
N LYS A 69 -4.47 -10.12 -0.51
CA LYS A 69 -3.46 -10.90 0.20
C LYS A 69 -4.16 -11.81 1.19
N ILE A 70 -3.78 -13.08 1.20
CA ILE A 70 -4.22 -14.05 2.19
C ILE A 70 -3.02 -14.54 3.00
N GLU A 71 -3.24 -14.78 4.28
CA GLU A 71 -2.21 -15.24 5.21
C GLU A 71 -2.63 -16.55 5.83
N LEU A 72 -1.80 -17.59 5.67
CA LEU A 72 -2.09 -18.94 6.10
C LEU A 72 -1.32 -19.30 7.37
N VAL A 73 -1.83 -20.30 8.08
CA VAL A 73 -1.15 -20.87 9.26
C VAL A 73 -0.19 -22.00 8.85
N SER A 74 -0.58 -22.86 7.89
CA SER A 74 0.25 -24.00 7.44
C SER A 74 0.98 -23.71 6.13
N THR A 75 2.21 -24.20 6.03
CA THR A 75 2.96 -24.26 4.77
C THR A 75 2.35 -25.26 3.79
N LEU A 76 1.81 -26.38 4.29
CA LEU A 76 1.29 -27.45 3.43
C LEU A 76 0.09 -26.97 2.60
N THR A 77 -0.91 -26.39 3.26
CA THR A 77 -2.11 -25.84 2.60
C THR A 77 -1.76 -24.70 1.66
N ARG A 78 -0.79 -23.87 2.06
CA ARG A 78 -0.28 -22.80 1.20
C ARG A 78 0.35 -23.35 -0.08
N ASP A 79 1.18 -24.39 0.02
CA ASP A 79 1.81 -25.01 -1.14
C ASP A 79 0.82 -25.75 -2.02
N GLN A 80 -0.21 -26.38 -1.43
CA GLN A 80 -1.33 -26.98 -2.17
C GLN A 80 -2.11 -25.94 -2.98
N ILE A 81 -2.52 -24.83 -2.35
CA ILE A 81 -3.24 -23.75 -3.03
C ILE A 81 -2.37 -23.13 -4.14
N LEU A 82 -1.08 -22.93 -3.89
CA LEU A 82 -0.16 -22.40 -4.88
C LEU A 82 0.03 -23.37 -6.06
N ALA A 83 0.10 -24.68 -5.80
CA ALA A 83 0.20 -25.70 -6.83
C ALA A 83 -1.07 -25.80 -7.69
N MET A 84 -2.25 -25.54 -7.12
CA MET A 84 -3.49 -25.43 -7.90
C MET A 84 -3.46 -24.26 -8.88
N GLY A 85 -2.79 -23.16 -8.52
CA GLY A 85 -2.65 -21.93 -9.33
C GLY A 85 -3.94 -21.13 -9.52
N LYS A 86 -5.11 -21.75 -9.38
CA LYS A 86 -6.43 -21.12 -9.40
C LYS A 86 -7.33 -21.66 -8.30
N ILE A 87 -8.18 -20.80 -7.76
CA ILE A 87 -9.21 -21.18 -6.78
C ILE A 87 -10.58 -20.70 -7.23
N ASN A 88 -11.61 -21.47 -6.91
CA ASN A 88 -13.00 -21.11 -7.18
C ASN A 88 -13.68 -20.65 -5.89
N ILE A 89 -14.18 -19.41 -5.88
CA ILE A 89 -14.89 -18.74 -4.78
C ILE A 89 -16.11 -18.01 -5.40
N ASN A 90 -17.30 -18.13 -4.82
CA ASN A 90 -18.52 -17.49 -5.35
C ASN A 90 -18.76 -17.71 -6.85
N PHE A 91 -18.59 -18.96 -7.29
CA PHE A 91 -18.75 -19.37 -8.69
C PHE A 91 -17.81 -18.67 -9.68
N ARG A 92 -16.76 -17.99 -9.19
CA ARG A 92 -15.71 -17.36 -10.00
C ARG A 92 -14.36 -18.01 -9.73
N SER A 93 -13.57 -18.12 -10.78
CA SER A 93 -12.18 -18.59 -10.68
C SER A 93 -11.24 -17.40 -10.54
N TYR A 94 -10.32 -17.48 -9.58
CA TYR A 94 -9.30 -16.48 -9.33
C TYR A 94 -7.91 -17.09 -9.46
N ASP A 95 -6.97 -16.34 -10.02
CA ASP A 95 -5.57 -16.73 -10.10
C ASP A 95 -4.89 -16.50 -8.74
N VAL A 96 -4.13 -17.48 -8.30
CA VAL A 96 -3.38 -17.43 -7.05
C VAL A 96 -1.89 -17.47 -7.34
N GLU A 97 -1.16 -16.53 -6.76
CA GLU A 97 0.29 -16.46 -6.87
C GLU A 97 0.94 -16.32 -5.50
N GLU A 98 2.24 -16.61 -5.45
CA GLU A 98 3.04 -16.39 -4.25
C GLU A 98 3.11 -14.90 -3.91
N TYR A 99 2.92 -14.58 -2.63
CA TYR A 99 3.16 -13.23 -2.16
C TYR A 99 4.67 -12.94 -2.10
N ILE A 100 5.11 -12.02 -2.94
CA ILE A 100 6.49 -11.52 -2.90
C ILE A 100 6.53 -10.30 -1.99
N SER A 101 7.27 -10.41 -0.88
CA SER A 101 7.49 -9.30 0.05
C SER A 101 8.00 -8.03 -0.67
N PRO A 102 7.56 -6.83 -0.27
CA PRO A 102 8.01 -5.57 -0.89
C PRO A 102 9.49 -5.24 -0.62
N ALA A 103 10.17 -5.98 0.26
CA ALA A 103 11.58 -5.76 0.53
C ALA A 103 12.42 -5.87 -0.75
N ARG A 104 13.12 -4.80 -1.10
CA ARG A 104 14.02 -4.75 -2.25
C ARG A 104 15.34 -5.38 -1.88
N VAL A 105 15.74 -6.39 -2.65
CA VAL A 105 17.07 -6.98 -2.52
C VAL A 105 18.06 -6.10 -3.26
N LEU A 106 19.06 -5.59 -2.55
CA LEU A 106 20.15 -4.85 -3.15
C LEU A 106 21.05 -5.82 -3.91
N ILE A 107 21.23 -5.58 -5.20
CA ILE A 107 22.14 -6.34 -6.06
C ILE A 107 23.15 -5.37 -6.64
N CYS A 108 24.43 -5.65 -6.40
CA CYS A 108 25.54 -4.84 -6.84
C CYS A 108 25.60 -4.80 -8.37
N SER A 109 25.70 -3.61 -8.97
CA SER A 109 25.70 -3.48 -10.43
C SER A 109 27.00 -3.95 -11.09
N LYS A 110 28.08 -4.09 -10.31
CA LYS A 110 29.41 -4.50 -10.76
C LYS A 110 29.58 -6.02 -10.77
N CYS A 111 29.41 -6.65 -9.60
CA CYS A 111 29.60 -8.09 -9.45
C CYS A 111 28.31 -8.93 -9.50
N CYS A 112 27.15 -8.29 -9.63
CA CYS A 112 25.83 -8.93 -9.46
C CYS A 112 25.61 -9.62 -8.10
N GLY A 113 26.49 -9.39 -7.11
CA GLY A 113 26.39 -9.94 -5.76
C GLY A 113 25.27 -9.30 -4.94
N ILE A 114 24.73 -10.06 -3.98
CA ILE A 114 23.64 -9.60 -3.12
C ILE A 114 24.20 -8.79 -1.92
N GLY A 115 23.47 -7.76 -1.49
CA GLY A 115 23.61 -7.17 -0.16
C GLY A 115 24.62 -6.03 -0.01
N HIS A 116 25.18 -5.50 -1.09
CA HIS A 116 26.11 -4.37 -1.03
C HIS A 116 25.96 -3.43 -2.23
N PHE A 117 26.38 -2.18 -2.04
CA PHE A 117 26.44 -1.18 -3.11
C PHE A 117 27.72 -1.34 -3.92
N THR A 118 27.69 -0.87 -5.17
CA THR A 118 28.86 -0.87 -6.06
C THR A 118 30.10 -0.18 -5.46
N ARG A 119 29.89 0.88 -4.66
CA ARG A 119 30.98 1.59 -3.96
C ARG A 119 31.66 0.78 -2.85
N GLN A 120 31.00 -0.25 -2.35
CA GLN A 120 31.49 -1.16 -1.31
C GLN A 120 31.96 -2.50 -1.91
N CYS A 121 31.95 -2.62 -3.24
CA CYS A 121 32.35 -3.83 -3.92
C CYS A 121 33.88 -3.94 -3.94
N THR A 122 34.41 -5.02 -3.37
CA THR A 122 35.84 -5.31 -3.37
C THR A 122 36.31 -6.02 -4.64
N GLN A 123 35.40 -6.46 -5.51
CA GLN A 123 35.78 -7.10 -6.77
C GLN A 123 36.34 -6.08 -7.74
N HIS A 124 37.49 -6.39 -8.33
CA HIS A 124 38.11 -5.58 -9.37
C HIS A 124 37.49 -5.83 -10.75
N ILE A 125 37.10 -7.08 -11.02
CA ILE A 125 36.44 -7.52 -12.25
C ILE A 125 34.92 -7.27 -12.21
N GLU A 126 34.30 -7.14 -13.37
CA GLU A 126 32.85 -6.97 -13.54
C GLU A 126 32.21 -8.29 -13.94
N THR A 127 30.96 -8.51 -13.56
CA THR A 127 30.18 -9.70 -13.90
C THR A 127 29.10 -9.37 -14.91
N CYS A 128 29.05 -10.12 -16.00
CA CYS A 128 27.99 -9.99 -16.99
C CYS A 128 26.62 -10.29 -16.37
N LYS A 129 25.68 -9.35 -16.49
CA LYS A 129 24.32 -9.46 -15.94
C LYS A 129 23.48 -10.56 -16.61
N THR A 130 23.89 -11.00 -17.80
CA THR A 130 23.20 -12.01 -18.59
C THR A 130 23.82 -13.38 -18.32
N CYS A 131 25.06 -13.63 -18.75
CA CYS A 131 25.67 -14.96 -18.64
C CYS A 131 26.36 -15.25 -17.30
N GLY A 132 26.45 -14.27 -16.38
CA GLY A 132 27.03 -14.47 -15.05
C GLY A 132 28.55 -14.64 -14.99
N GLN A 133 29.24 -14.59 -16.13
CA GLN A 133 30.70 -14.69 -16.21
C GLN A 133 31.39 -13.37 -15.84
N SER A 134 32.55 -13.47 -15.20
CA SER A 134 33.33 -12.30 -14.76
C SER A 134 34.46 -11.95 -15.72
N PHE A 135 34.60 -10.67 -16.05
CA PHE A 135 35.59 -10.13 -16.98
C PHE A 135 36.23 -8.85 -16.45
N PRO A 136 37.51 -8.58 -16.78
CA PRO A 136 38.16 -7.31 -16.45
C PRO A 136 37.52 -6.10 -17.13
N ASP A 137 37.12 -6.25 -18.41
CA ASP A 137 36.42 -5.22 -19.19
C ASP A 137 35.20 -5.83 -19.87
N LEU A 138 34.01 -5.41 -19.43
CA LEU A 138 32.74 -5.91 -19.95
C LEU A 138 32.50 -5.48 -21.40
N LYS A 139 33.21 -4.47 -21.92
CA LYS A 139 33.09 -4.02 -23.32
C LYS A 139 33.66 -5.03 -24.31
N GLN A 140 34.64 -5.82 -23.88
CA GLN A 140 35.31 -6.84 -24.70
C GLN A 140 34.64 -8.21 -24.57
N HIS A 141 33.59 -8.31 -23.76
CA HIS A 141 32.91 -9.56 -23.49
C HIS A 141 31.93 -9.94 -24.62
N LEU A 142 32.18 -11.08 -25.26
CA LEU A 142 31.23 -11.74 -26.15
C LEU A 142 30.24 -12.57 -25.31
N CYS A 143 29.07 -12.00 -25.05
CA CYS A 143 28.02 -12.64 -24.25
C CYS A 143 27.34 -13.76 -25.02
N SER A 144 27.20 -14.93 -24.38
CA SER A 144 26.43 -16.07 -24.91
C SER A 144 24.92 -15.82 -24.99
N ASN A 145 24.44 -14.70 -24.42
CA ASN A 145 23.03 -14.31 -24.29
C ASN A 145 22.12 -15.31 -23.57
N GLN A 146 22.68 -16.38 -23.03
CA GLN A 146 21.98 -17.32 -22.17
C GLN A 146 21.98 -16.76 -20.75
N PRO A 147 20.80 -16.48 -20.15
CA PRO A 147 20.72 -15.94 -18.81
C PRO A 147 21.12 -17.00 -17.78
N VAL A 148 22.16 -16.74 -17.00
CA VAL A 148 22.61 -17.62 -15.92
C VAL A 148 22.67 -16.85 -14.61
N CYS A 149 22.07 -17.40 -13.57
CA CYS A 149 22.06 -16.79 -12.26
C CYS A 149 23.35 -17.11 -11.51
N ILE A 150 24.08 -16.10 -11.05
CA ILE A 150 25.32 -16.33 -10.28
C ILE A 150 25.06 -16.85 -8.86
N HIS A 151 23.81 -16.83 -8.40
CA HIS A 151 23.44 -17.23 -7.04
C HIS A 151 22.99 -18.69 -6.97
N CYS A 152 22.17 -19.14 -7.93
CA CYS A 152 21.62 -20.50 -7.95
C CYS A 152 22.06 -21.33 -9.17
N GLY A 153 22.74 -20.73 -10.15
CA GLY A 153 23.14 -21.40 -11.40
C GLY A 153 22.00 -21.63 -12.40
N GLY A 154 20.77 -21.21 -12.10
CA GLY A 154 19.61 -21.44 -12.97
C GLY A 154 19.55 -20.54 -14.22
N GLU A 155 18.66 -20.90 -15.15
CA GLU A 155 18.43 -20.25 -16.46
C GLU A 155 17.64 -18.92 -16.34
N HIS A 156 18.10 -18.01 -15.49
CA HIS A 156 17.51 -16.69 -15.33
C HIS A 156 18.56 -15.67 -14.86
N ARG A 157 18.28 -14.38 -15.01
CA ARG A 157 19.20 -13.34 -14.54
C ARG A 157 19.29 -13.32 -13.00
N SER A 158 20.42 -12.87 -12.46
CA SER A 158 20.67 -12.79 -11.01
C SER A 158 19.71 -11.88 -10.24
N ASN A 159 19.04 -10.95 -10.93
CA ASN A 159 18.09 -10.01 -10.33
C ASN A 159 16.63 -10.48 -10.33
N VAL A 160 16.34 -11.67 -10.87
CA VAL A 160 14.97 -12.18 -10.95
C VAL A 160 14.42 -12.49 -9.56
N ALA A 161 13.21 -12.00 -9.29
CA ALA A 161 12.58 -12.09 -7.98
C ALA A 161 12.18 -13.51 -7.57
N SER A 162 12.00 -14.42 -8.54
CA SER A 162 11.69 -15.83 -8.33
C SER A 162 12.93 -16.70 -8.05
N CYS A 163 14.14 -16.15 -8.15
CA CYS A 163 15.37 -16.88 -7.78
C CYS A 163 15.29 -17.36 -6.32
N PRO A 164 15.53 -18.66 -6.03
CA PRO A 164 15.45 -19.22 -4.68
C PRO A 164 16.35 -18.47 -3.67
N VAL A 165 17.58 -18.13 -4.07
CA VAL A 165 18.55 -17.43 -3.20
C VAL A 165 18.13 -15.99 -2.94
N VAL A 166 17.68 -15.27 -3.98
CA VAL A 166 17.16 -13.90 -3.84
C VAL A 166 15.92 -13.87 -2.96
N LYS A 167 15.04 -14.86 -3.11
CA LYS A 167 13.83 -15.04 -2.31
C LYS A 167 14.14 -15.30 -0.83
N GLN A 168 15.09 -16.19 -0.55
CA GLN A 168 15.57 -16.44 0.83
C GLN A 168 16.16 -15.17 1.45
N PHE A 169 17.02 -14.44 0.72
CA PHE A 169 17.60 -13.19 1.19
C PHE A 169 16.53 -12.12 1.46
N ARG A 170 15.55 -12.00 0.56
CA ARG A 170 14.39 -11.11 0.72
C ARG A 170 13.57 -11.46 1.96
N ALA A 171 13.31 -12.75 2.19
CA ALA A 171 12.59 -13.20 3.38
C ALA A 171 13.36 -12.86 4.66
N ALA A 172 14.69 -13.06 4.67
CA ALA A 172 15.55 -12.69 5.79
C ALA A 172 15.56 -11.17 6.04
N LEU A 173 15.66 -10.35 4.99
CA LEU A 173 15.55 -8.89 5.09
C LEU A 173 14.19 -8.46 5.64
N THR A 174 13.11 -9.07 5.17
CA THR A 174 11.77 -8.75 5.65
C THR A 174 11.61 -9.10 7.13
N LYS A 175 12.09 -10.29 7.54
CA LYS A 175 12.12 -10.68 8.96
C LYS A 175 12.92 -9.66 9.77
N LYS A 176 14.11 -9.26 9.31
CA LYS A 176 14.91 -8.22 9.95
C LYS A 176 14.14 -6.91 10.09
N LEU A 177 13.54 -6.37 9.03
CA LEU A 177 12.76 -5.13 9.09
C LEU A 177 11.59 -5.20 10.07
N LEU A 178 10.85 -6.32 10.07
CA LEU A 178 9.76 -6.55 11.01
C LEU A 178 10.27 -6.66 12.46
N THR A 179 11.40 -7.34 12.68
CA THR A 179 12.02 -7.47 14.01
C THR A 179 12.77 -6.21 14.46
N THR A 180 13.28 -5.37 13.56
CA THR A 180 13.97 -4.12 13.89
C THR A 180 12.96 -3.04 14.23
N ASN A 181 11.79 -3.03 13.59
CA ASN A 181 10.65 -2.24 14.04
C ASN A 181 10.14 -2.68 15.43
N TYR A 182 10.43 -3.92 15.83
CA TYR A 182 10.14 -4.45 17.17
C TYR A 182 11.26 -4.13 18.19
N ASN A 183 12.54 -4.26 17.80
CA ASN A 183 13.71 -4.02 18.64
C ASN A 183 14.21 -2.57 18.67
N ALA A 184 13.59 -1.64 17.95
CA ALA A 184 13.70 -0.20 18.26
C ALA A 184 13.16 0.15 19.66
N THR A 185 12.69 -0.86 20.41
CA THR A 185 12.33 -0.79 21.83
C THR A 185 13.17 -1.67 22.75
N SER A 186 14.23 -2.36 22.30
CA SER A 186 15.08 -3.15 23.21
C SER A 186 16.52 -3.28 22.72
N THR A 187 17.43 -2.70 23.51
CA THR A 187 18.89 -2.88 23.52
C THR A 187 19.63 -2.60 22.21
N LEU A 188 19.80 -1.32 21.88
CA LEU A 188 21.12 -0.87 21.44
C LEU A 188 21.99 -0.80 22.69
N THR A 189 22.86 -1.80 22.89
CA THR A 189 24.12 -1.58 23.59
C THR A 189 24.91 -0.58 22.76
N TYR A 190 24.64 0.69 22.98
CA TYR A 190 25.64 1.72 22.79
C TYR A 190 26.78 1.35 23.73
N ASN A 191 27.95 1.08 23.17
CA ASN A 191 29.18 1.36 23.89
C ASN A 191 29.06 2.81 24.35
N CYS A 192 28.73 2.97 25.62
CA CYS A 192 28.69 4.26 26.30
C CYS A 192 30.11 4.80 26.23
N PHE A 193 30.35 5.72 25.30
CA PHE A 193 31.48 6.62 25.36
C PHE A 193 31.34 7.35 26.69
N LYS A 194 32.12 6.94 27.70
CA LYS A 194 32.29 7.74 28.90
C LYS A 194 33.01 9.00 28.47
N TYR A 195 32.27 10.10 28.43
CA TYR A 195 32.82 11.43 28.25
C TYR A 195 33.68 11.72 29.49
N ASP A 196 35.00 11.73 29.29
CA ASP A 196 35.98 12.17 30.27
C ASP A 196 36.50 13.56 29.86
N PRO A 197 36.12 14.64 30.55
CA PRO A 197 36.39 16.01 30.11
C PRO A 197 37.88 16.41 30.13
N VAL A 198 38.79 15.51 30.53
CA VAL A 198 40.22 15.83 30.74
C VAL A 198 41.13 15.50 29.55
N HIS A 199 40.63 14.82 28.52
CA HIS A 199 41.42 14.44 27.34
C HIS A 199 40.86 15.04 26.03
N PHE A 200 40.90 16.37 25.93
CA PHE A 200 40.65 17.05 24.65
C PHE A 200 41.98 17.36 23.96
N SER A 201 42.30 16.65 22.88
CA SER A 201 43.37 17.08 21.98
C SER A 201 42.91 18.35 21.28
N GLN A 202 43.65 19.45 21.45
CA GLN A 202 43.38 20.70 20.76
C GLN A 202 43.51 20.47 19.24
N LEU A 203 42.40 20.65 18.52
CA LEU A 203 42.38 20.60 17.06
C LEU A 203 42.87 21.91 16.46
N ASN A 204 43.71 21.79 15.44
CA ASN A 204 44.35 22.90 14.74
C ASN A 204 43.33 23.92 14.16
N PRO A 205 43.62 25.25 14.18
CA PRO A 205 42.67 26.29 13.81
C PRO A 205 42.30 26.38 12.31
N SER A 206 42.94 25.59 11.44
CA SER A 206 42.92 25.83 10.00
C SER A 206 41.69 25.29 9.24
N GLN A 207 40.75 24.60 9.90
CA GLN A 207 39.57 24.00 9.25
C GLN A 207 38.26 24.79 9.47
N ASN A 208 38.29 25.91 10.21
CA ASN A 208 37.07 26.58 10.65
C ASN A 208 36.40 27.50 9.60
N LEU A 209 37.08 27.87 8.51
CA LEU A 209 36.49 28.80 7.53
C LEU A 209 35.54 28.15 6.51
N SER A 210 35.60 26.84 6.26
CA SER A 210 34.74 26.16 5.27
C SER A 210 33.40 25.63 5.84
N ILE A 211 33.31 25.48 7.16
CA ILE A 211 32.14 24.92 7.85
C ILE A 211 31.06 25.99 8.08
N ILE A 212 31.45 27.25 8.32
CA ILE A 212 30.53 28.35 8.63
C ILE A 212 29.64 28.70 7.42
N GLY A 213 30.18 28.70 6.19
CA GLY A 213 29.41 29.00 4.96
C GLY A 213 28.40 27.91 4.58
N SER A 214 28.68 26.65 4.91
CA SER A 214 27.78 25.52 4.62
C SER A 214 26.55 25.51 5.54
N ASN A 215 26.73 25.90 6.81
CA ASN A 215 25.64 25.97 7.79
C ASN A 215 24.67 27.13 7.52
N GLN A 216 25.17 28.29 7.06
CA GLN A 216 24.31 29.42 6.67
C GLN A 216 23.39 29.10 5.48
N LYS A 217 23.88 28.31 4.51
CA LYS A 217 23.08 27.89 3.34
C LYS A 217 21.98 26.87 3.68
N ILE A 218 22.16 26.12 4.77
CA ILE A 218 21.14 25.19 5.28
C ILE A 218 20.06 25.97 6.03
N LEU A 219 20.45 26.95 6.86
CA LEU A 219 19.52 27.83 7.58
C LEU A 219 18.61 28.61 6.62
N SER A 220 19.15 29.24 5.58
CA SER A 220 18.33 29.99 4.62
C SER A 220 17.33 29.11 3.85
N LYS A 221 17.71 27.86 3.52
CA LYS A 221 16.80 26.89 2.91
C LYS A 221 15.70 26.41 3.86
N LEU A 222 15.99 26.31 5.15
CA LEU A 222 14.99 25.95 6.16
C LEU A 222 13.97 27.07 6.34
N GLU A 223 14.40 28.33 6.38
CA GLU A 223 13.51 29.50 6.43
C GLU A 223 12.61 29.59 5.21
N GLU A 224 13.16 29.35 4.01
CA GLU A 224 12.38 29.29 2.77
C GLU A 224 11.34 28.17 2.80
N LEU A 225 11.70 27.00 3.32
CA LEU A 225 10.78 25.86 3.45
C LEU A 225 9.62 26.17 4.40
N VAL A 226 9.90 26.79 5.55
CA VAL A 226 8.87 27.22 6.52
C VAL A 226 7.91 28.21 5.87
N LYS A 227 8.42 29.21 5.16
CA LYS A 227 7.59 30.20 4.44
C LYS A 227 6.71 29.57 3.36
N ASN A 228 7.23 28.54 2.66
CA ASN A 228 6.46 27.81 1.66
C ASN A 228 5.38 26.92 2.31
N MET A 229 5.66 26.35 3.48
CA MET A 229 4.65 25.61 4.25
C MET A 229 3.52 26.52 4.74
N GLU A 230 3.82 27.72 5.22
CA GLU A 230 2.80 28.70 5.64
C GLU A 230 1.89 29.09 4.47
N LYS A 231 2.46 29.34 3.29
CA LYS A 231 1.69 29.61 2.06
C LYS A 231 0.80 28.43 1.66
N ALA A 232 1.33 27.21 1.73
CA ALA A 232 0.56 26.01 1.43
C ALA A 232 -0.61 25.84 2.41
N ASN A 233 -0.38 26.09 3.70
CA ASN A 233 -1.41 26.00 4.73
C ASN A 233 -2.51 27.06 4.51
N ALA A 234 -2.14 28.29 4.16
CA ALA A 234 -3.11 29.34 3.82
C ALA A 234 -3.97 28.96 2.59
N ASN A 235 -3.39 28.30 1.59
CA ASN A 235 -4.13 27.82 0.43
C ASN A 235 -5.08 26.67 0.77
N ILE A 236 -4.65 25.75 1.63
CA ILE A 236 -5.51 24.65 2.12
C ILE A 236 -6.70 25.24 2.88
N SER A 237 -6.49 26.19 3.79
CA SER A 237 -7.60 26.83 4.51
C SER A 237 -8.60 27.51 3.57
N LYS A 238 -8.14 28.16 2.49
CA LYS A 238 -9.03 28.74 1.48
C LYS A 238 -9.81 27.68 0.69
N LEU A 239 -9.17 26.57 0.34
CA LEU A 239 -9.82 25.45 -0.33
C LEU A 239 -10.88 24.79 0.56
N THR A 240 -10.61 24.63 1.86
CA THR A 240 -11.57 24.09 2.82
C THR A 240 -12.82 24.99 2.89
N LEU A 241 -12.65 26.31 2.99
CA LEU A 241 -13.78 27.25 3.00
C LEU A 241 -14.61 27.17 1.71
N CYS A 242 -13.95 27.09 0.54
CA CYS A 242 -14.64 26.94 -0.73
C CYS A 242 -15.40 25.61 -0.84
N ASN A 243 -14.85 24.53 -0.28
CA ASN A 243 -15.52 23.24 -0.23
C ASN A 243 -16.76 23.27 0.68
N ASP A 244 -16.69 23.94 1.82
CA ASP A 244 -17.83 24.09 2.74
C ASP A 244 -18.97 24.90 2.08
N GLU A 245 -18.64 25.96 1.35
CA GLU A 245 -19.61 26.73 0.55
C GLU A 245 -20.25 25.88 -0.55
N PHE A 246 -19.46 25.04 -1.23
CA PHE A 246 -19.96 24.14 -2.25
C PHE A 246 -20.90 23.07 -1.67
N GLU A 247 -20.54 22.45 -0.54
CA GLU A 247 -21.42 21.49 0.13
C GLU A 247 -22.74 22.11 0.57
N LYS A 248 -22.69 23.35 1.08
CA LYS A 248 -23.91 24.09 1.41
C LYS A 248 -24.80 24.30 0.19
N PHE A 249 -24.22 24.72 -0.93
CA PHE A 249 -24.95 24.88 -2.19
C PHE A 249 -25.59 23.56 -2.68
N ILE A 250 -24.86 22.44 -2.63
CA ILE A 250 -25.38 21.13 -3.04
C ILE A 250 -26.56 20.72 -2.15
N ASN A 251 -26.46 20.91 -0.83
CA ASN A 251 -27.54 20.59 0.09
C ASN A 251 -28.79 21.45 -0.14
N GLU A 252 -28.61 22.76 -0.38
CA GLU A 252 -29.70 23.66 -0.75
C GLU A 252 -30.37 23.23 -2.06
N LYS A 253 -29.58 22.80 -3.04
CA LYS A 253 -30.10 22.34 -4.34
C LYS A 253 -30.90 21.04 -4.21
N ILE A 254 -30.38 20.07 -3.44
CA ILE A 254 -31.09 18.81 -3.13
C ILE A 254 -32.44 19.11 -2.46
N GLU A 255 -32.49 20.04 -1.52
CA GLU A 255 -33.73 20.37 -0.82
C GLU A 255 -34.74 21.06 -1.74
N SER A 256 -34.29 22.00 -2.58
CA SER A 256 -35.13 22.61 -3.61
C SER A 256 -35.70 21.56 -4.57
N ASP A 257 -34.90 20.58 -4.99
CA ASP A 257 -35.35 19.55 -5.94
C ASP A 257 -36.38 18.61 -5.29
N LYS A 258 -36.27 18.34 -3.98
CA LYS A 258 -37.31 17.59 -3.23
C LYS A 258 -38.64 18.31 -3.21
N ILE A 259 -38.64 19.62 -2.97
CA ILE A 259 -39.86 20.45 -2.97
C ILE A 259 -40.52 20.37 -4.36
N ILE A 260 -39.75 20.55 -5.43
CA ILE A 260 -40.26 20.45 -6.81
C ILE A 260 -40.85 19.06 -7.08
N GLN A 261 -40.21 17.99 -6.61
CA GLN A 261 -40.76 16.63 -6.76
C GLN A 261 -42.07 16.45 -5.99
N GLN A 262 -42.20 17.02 -4.79
CA GLN A 262 -43.46 16.99 -4.03
C GLN A 262 -44.56 17.72 -4.80
N ASP A 263 -44.30 18.90 -5.33
CA ASP A 263 -45.27 19.68 -6.11
C ASP A 263 -45.70 18.94 -7.38
N ILE A 264 -44.77 18.34 -8.11
CA ILE A 264 -45.07 17.51 -9.29
C ILE A 264 -45.98 16.34 -8.91
N ASN A 265 -45.74 15.69 -7.77
CA ASN A 265 -46.57 14.57 -7.32
C ASN A 265 -47.98 15.02 -6.93
N VAL A 266 -48.11 16.18 -6.27
CA VAL A 266 -49.42 16.78 -5.96
C VAL A 266 -50.19 17.08 -7.25
N LEU A 267 -49.55 17.70 -8.23
CA LEU A 267 -50.18 18.01 -9.52
C LEU A 267 -50.65 16.73 -10.25
N LYS A 268 -49.81 15.68 -10.29
CA LYS A 268 -50.19 14.38 -10.88
C LYS A 268 -51.38 13.72 -10.19
N ASN A 269 -51.50 13.86 -8.88
CA ASN A 269 -52.62 13.30 -8.13
C ASN A 269 -53.93 14.08 -8.38
N ASN A 270 -53.83 15.41 -8.49
CA ASN A 270 -54.98 16.25 -8.84
C ASN A 270 -55.48 15.96 -10.27
N ASP A 271 -54.57 15.75 -11.22
CA ASP A 271 -54.91 15.42 -12.61
C ASP A 271 -55.65 14.08 -12.72
N LYS A 272 -55.15 13.04 -12.04
CA LYS A 272 -55.85 11.74 -11.93
C LYS A 272 -57.25 11.86 -11.32
N THR A 273 -57.41 12.76 -10.37
CA THR A 273 -58.71 13.00 -9.70
C THR A 273 -59.69 13.70 -10.66
N LEU A 274 -59.21 14.64 -11.47
CA LEU A 274 -59.99 15.30 -12.52
C LEU A 274 -60.43 14.32 -13.60
N GLU A 275 -59.52 13.47 -14.09
CA GLU A 275 -59.84 12.41 -15.06
C GLU A 275 -60.91 11.45 -14.52
N ALA A 276 -60.78 11.00 -13.26
CA ALA A 276 -61.77 10.12 -12.63
C ALA A 276 -63.16 10.77 -12.52
N ASN A 277 -63.21 12.06 -12.16
CA ASN A 277 -64.45 12.81 -12.07
C ASN A 277 -65.11 13.02 -13.44
N GLN A 278 -64.31 13.25 -14.49
CA GLN A 278 -64.80 13.39 -15.86
C GLN A 278 -65.43 12.08 -16.38
N VAL A 279 -64.77 10.93 -16.13
CA VAL A 279 -65.29 9.61 -16.48
C VAL A 279 -66.62 9.32 -15.75
N GLN A 280 -66.71 9.65 -14.46
CA GLN A 280 -67.96 9.48 -13.71
C GLN A 280 -69.09 10.38 -14.22
N HIS A 281 -68.79 11.60 -14.63
CA HIS A 281 -69.76 12.53 -15.21
C HIS A 281 -70.29 12.01 -16.56
N GLU A 282 -69.41 11.51 -17.44
CA GLU A 282 -69.82 10.89 -18.70
C GLU A 282 -70.68 9.64 -18.52
N LEU A 283 -70.36 8.80 -17.54
CA LEU A 283 -71.16 7.63 -17.17
C LEU A 283 -72.57 8.03 -16.71
N LYS A 284 -72.68 9.08 -15.87
CA LYS A 284 -73.98 9.62 -15.42
C LYS A 284 -74.80 10.23 -16.57
N LEU A 285 -74.16 10.85 -17.55
CA LEU A 285 -74.84 11.37 -18.75
C LEU A 285 -75.32 10.23 -19.67
N LYS A 286 -74.52 9.17 -19.82
CA LYS A 286 -74.92 7.99 -20.60
C LYS A 286 -76.11 7.27 -19.97
N THR A 287 -76.11 7.04 -18.65
CA THR A 287 -77.24 6.38 -17.98
C THR A 287 -78.53 7.20 -18.04
N ARG A 288 -78.46 8.53 -17.94
CA ARG A 288 -79.65 9.39 -18.13
C ARG A 288 -80.29 9.27 -19.52
N LYS A 289 -79.51 9.03 -20.58
CA LYS A 289 -80.04 8.84 -21.95
C LYS A 289 -80.71 7.50 -22.19
N TYR A 290 -80.49 6.49 -21.34
CA TYR A 290 -81.12 5.16 -21.48
C TYR A 290 -82.45 5.04 -20.73
N PHE A 291 -82.77 6.00 -19.85
CA PHE A 291 -83.99 6.00 -19.02
C PHE A 291 -84.99 7.10 -19.41
N SER A 292 -84.81 7.71 -20.58
CA SER A 292 -85.67 8.74 -21.20
C SER A 292 -86.03 8.31 -22.61
#